data_AF-A0A3D2R340-F1
#
_entry.id   AF-A0A3D2R340-F1
#
_cell.length_a   1.000
_cell.length_b   1.000
_cell.length_c   1.000
_cell.angle_alpha   90.00
_cell.angle_beta   90.00
_cell.angle_gamma   90.00
#
_symmetry.space_group_name_H-M   'P 1'
#
loop_
_entity.id
_entity.type
_entity.pdbx_description
1 polymer ?
#
loop_
_entity_poly.entity_id
_entity_poly.type
_entity_poly.pdbx_seq_one_letter_code
_entity_poly.pdbx_strand_id
1 'polypeptide(L)' 'MKVWHIFSRAIDNFGDVAISLRLSYQLSTQDHCAVILYTEFNKTLQRFFPNLDITSNVFVSELIEVRNIDYVFDDIGI' A
#
# COMPACT_ATOMS: atom_id res chain seq x y z
N MET A 1 -6.77 -6.22 -18.70
CA MET A 1 -5.96 -6.08 -17.48
C MET A 1 -6.79 -5.30 -16.47
N LYS A 2 -6.99 -5.85 -15.26
CA LYS A 2 -7.71 -5.16 -14.17
C LYS A 2 -6.70 -4.47 -13.27
N VAL A 3 -6.99 -3.25 -12.84
CA VAL A 3 -6.15 -2.50 -11.90
C VAL A 3 -6.95 -2.24 -10.64
N TRP A 4 -6.45 -2.69 -9.50
CA TRP A 4 -7.06 -2.47 -8.20
C TRP A 4 -6.31 -1.40 -7.44
N HIS A 5 -7.03 -0.38 -7.01
CA HIS A 5 -6.54 0.65 -6.11
C HIS A 5 -7.16 0.37 -4.73
N ILE A 6 -6.32 0.03 -3.75
CA ILE A 6 -6.74 -0.32 -2.40
C ILE A 6 -6.26 0.80 -1.49
N PHE A 7 -7.15 1.39 -0.69
CA PHE A 7 -6.83 2.49 0.21
C PHE A 7 -6.94 2.02 1.65
N SER A 8 -5.90 2.25 2.44
CA SER A 8 -5.84 1.86 3.85
C SER A 8 -5.14 2.93 4.66
N ARG A 9 -5.87 3.60 5.55
CA ARG A 9 -5.30 4.47 6.59
C ARG A 9 -5.24 3.69 7.90
N ALA A 10 -4.13 3.79 8.63
CA ALA A 10 -4.03 3.09 9.90
C ALA A 10 -4.79 3.90 10.97
N ILE A 11 -5.84 3.33 11.56
CA ILE A 11 -6.49 3.92 12.74
C ILE A 11 -5.93 3.20 13.96
N ASP A 12 -4.96 3.86 14.61
CA ASP A 12 -4.29 3.47 15.86
C ASP A 12 -3.47 2.16 15.90
N ASN A 13 -3.64 1.21 14.96
CA ASN A 13 -3.05 -0.13 15.08
C ASN A 13 -2.55 -0.77 13.76
N PHE A 14 -2.13 -2.04 13.85
CA PHE A 14 -1.60 -2.86 12.75
C PHE A 14 -2.65 -3.52 11.86
N GLY A 15 -3.90 -3.62 12.35
CA GLY A 15 -4.91 -4.50 11.76
C GLY A 15 -5.29 -4.12 10.33
N ASP A 16 -5.60 -2.85 10.10
CA ASP A 16 -6.11 -2.38 8.81
C ASP A 16 -5.09 -2.51 7.69
N VAL A 17 -3.84 -2.10 7.96
CA VAL A 17 -2.74 -2.21 6.99
C VAL A 17 -2.38 -3.67 6.73
N ALA A 18 -2.43 -4.55 7.75
CA ALA A 18 -2.16 -5.98 7.57
C ALA A 18 -3.22 -6.66 6.70
N ILE A 19 -4.50 -6.36 6.92
CA ILE A 19 -5.61 -6.90 6.13
C ILE A 19 -5.49 -6.41 4.68
N SER A 20 -5.22 -5.11 4.50
CA SER A 20 -5.09 -4.51 3.17
C SER A 20 -3.88 -5.06 2.41
N LEU A 21 -2.75 -5.26 3.08
CA LEU A 21 -1.58 -5.93 2.50
C LEU A 21 -1.91 -7.35 2.07
N ARG A 22 -2.51 -8.15 2.96
CA ARG A 22 -2.89 -9.53 2.64
C ARG A 22 -3.83 -9.60 1.44
N LEU A 23 -4.85 -8.73 1.40
CA LEU A 23 -5.77 -8.64 0.28
C LEU A 23 -5.05 -8.26 -1.01
N SER A 24 -4.12 -7.30 -0.94
CA SER A 24 -3.36 -6.83 -2.10
C SER A 24 -2.56 -7.96 -2.74
N TYR A 25 -1.84 -8.74 -1.93
CA TYR A 25 -1.12 -9.92 -2.42
C TYR A 25 -2.06 -11.00 -2.95
N GLN A 26 -3.19 -11.26 -2.28
CA GLN A 26 -4.14 -12.25 -2.78
C GLN A 26 -4.71 -11.86 -4.16
N LEU A 27 -5.02 -10.58 -4.36
CA LEU A 27 -5.50 -10.09 -5.66
C LEU A 27 -4.41 -10.11 -6.73
N SER A 28 -3.15 -9.84 -6.38
CA SER A 28 -2.05 -9.83 -7.37
C SER A 28 -1.68 -11.21 -7.90
N THR A 29 -2.11 -12.29 -7.22
CA THR A 29 -1.99 -13.67 -7.75
C THR A 29 -3.04 -14.03 -8.80
N GLN A 30 -4.03 -13.18 -9.04
CA GLN A 30 -5.04 -13.41 -10.08
C GLN A 30 -4.49 -13.06 -11.47
N ASP A 31 -4.90 -13.82 -12.48
CA ASP A 31 -4.50 -13.58 -13.87
C ASP A 31 -4.88 -12.16 -14.35
N HIS A 32 -3.92 -11.49 -14.99
CA HIS A 32 -4.07 -10.17 -15.60
C HIS A 32 -4.52 -9.07 -14.61
N CYS A 33 -4.02 -9.13 -13.39
CA CYS A 33 -4.31 -8.22 -12.29
C CYS A 33 -3.08 -7.38 -11.91
N ALA A 34 -3.25 -6.07 -11.75
CA ALA A 34 -2.27 -5.18 -11.14
C ALA A 34 -2.88 -4.56 -9.87
N VAL A 35 -2.07 -4.42 -8.82
CA VAL A 35 -2.55 -3.92 -7.53
C VAL A 35 -1.66 -2.78 -7.04
N ILE A 36 -2.31 -1.69 -6.68
CA ILE A 36 -1.68 -0.52 -6.06
C ILE A 36 -2.33 -0.33 -4.69
N LEU A 37 -1.53 -0.47 -3.63
CA LEU A 37 -1.94 -0.22 -2.25
C LEU A 37 -1.51 1.19 -1.85
N TYR A 38 -2.48 2.03 -1.50
CA TYR A 38 -2.28 3.35 -0.93
C TYR A 38 -2.36 3.25 0.59
N THR A 39 -1.27 3.54 1.29
CA THR A 39 -1.23 3.53 2.75
C THR A 39 -0.19 4.48 3.30
N GLU A 40 -0.24 4.76 4.60
CA GLU A 40 0.69 5.69 5.25
C GLU A 40 2.08 5.06 5.40
N PHE A 41 3.11 5.80 5.00
CA PHE A 41 4.49 5.36 5.16
C PHE A 41 4.95 5.71 6.57
N ASN A 42 4.63 4.82 7.50
CA ASN A 42 4.89 5.00 8.93
C ASN A 42 5.65 3.81 9.53
N LYS A 43 5.92 3.90 10.83
CA LYS A 43 6.61 2.83 11.58
C LYS A 43 5.84 1.51 11.62
N THR A 44 4.52 1.54 11.47
CA THR A 44 3.68 0.34 11.40
C THR A 44 3.97 -0.41 10.10
N LEU A 45 4.02 0.30 8.97
CA LEU A 45 4.36 -0.29 7.67
C LEU A 45 5.81 -0.81 7.64
N GLN A 46 6.76 -0.10 8.27
CA GLN A 46 8.15 -0.57 8.42
C GLN A 46 8.27 -1.91 9.16
N ARG A 47 7.29 -2.32 9.98
CA ARG A 47 7.34 -3.64 10.60
C ARG A 47 7.12 -4.78 9.59
N PHE A 48 6.35 -4.53 8.53
CA PHE A 48 6.16 -5.47 7.43
C PHE A 48 7.30 -5.39 6.42
N PHE A 49 7.87 -4.19 6.24
CA PHE A 49 8.97 -3.93 5.33
C PHE A 49 10.13 -3.27 6.08
N PRO A 50 11.02 -4.04 6.73
CA PRO A 50 12.07 -3.49 7.60
C PRO A 50 13.03 -2.52 6.91
N ASN A 51 13.20 -2.65 5.59
CA ASN A 51 14.07 -1.81 4.78
C ASN A 51 13.33 -0.63 4.12
N LEU A 52 12.06 -0.40 4.47
CA LEU A 52 11.29 0.70 3.93
C LEU A 52 11.84 2.05 4.41
N ASP A 53 12.22 2.88 3.46
CA ASP A 53 12.42 4.31 3.67
C ASP A 53 11.06 5.02 3.75
N ILE A 54 10.66 5.46 4.95
CA ILE A 54 9.39 6.15 5.17
C ILE A 54 9.32 7.54 4.54
N THR A 55 10.44 8.08 4.06
CA THR A 55 10.46 9.35 3.32
C THR A 55 10.16 9.18 1.83
N SER A 56 10.12 7.93 1.35
CA SER A 56 9.72 7.62 -0.02
C SER A 56 8.20 7.74 -0.21
N ASN A 57 7.76 7.94 -1.45
CA ASN A 57 6.33 7.99 -1.80
C ASN A 57 5.84 6.71 -2.48
N VAL A 58 6.76 5.85 -2.92
CA VAL A 58 6.43 4.61 -3.61
C VAL A 58 7.53 3.58 -3.42
N PHE A 59 7.13 2.32 -3.27
CA PHE A 59 8.01 1.17 -3.46
C PHE A 59 7.23 0.02 -4.07
N VAL A 60 7.96 -0.94 -4.65
CA VAL A 60 7.37 -2.19 -5.15
C VAL A 60 7.78 -3.31 -4.20
N SER A 61 6.82 -4.14 -3.81
CA SER A 61 7.06 -5.37 -3.07
C SER A 61 6.43 -6.55 -3.78
N GLU A 62 7.28 -7.45 -4.27
CA GLU A 62 6.89 -8.60 -5.08
C GLU A 62 5.99 -8.22 -6.26
N LEU A 63 4.67 -8.42 -6.11
CA LEU A 63 3.65 -8.23 -7.14
C LEU A 63 2.75 -7.01 -6.89
N ILE A 64 3.00 -6.23 -5.84
CA ILE A 64 2.19 -5.05 -5.51
C ILE A 64 3.05 -3.78 -5.51
N GLU A 65 2.46 -2.70 -6.00
CA GLU A 65 2.99 -1.36 -5.82
C GLU A 65 2.36 -0.75 -4.57
N VAL A 66 3.18 -0.17 -3.70
CA VAL A 66 2.73 0.49 -2.47
C VAL A 66 3.07 1.96 -2.56
N ARG A 67 2.07 2.83 -2.38
CA ARG A 67 2.18 4.28 -2.48
C ARG A 67 1.80 4.95 -1.17
N ASN A 68 2.50 6.01 -0.85
CA ASN A 68 2.17 6.84 0.30
C ASN A 68 0.83 7.55 0.01
N ILE A 69 -0.15 7.31 0.87
CA ILE A 69 -1.51 7.84 0.70
C ILE A 69 -1.56 9.37 0.85
N ASP A 70 -0.70 9.95 1.69
CA ASP A 70 -0.70 11.40 1.92
C ASP A 70 -0.21 12.17 0.68
N TYR A 71 0.81 11.64 -0.01
CA TYR A 71 1.30 12.21 -1.28
C TYR A 71 0.24 12.20 -2.39
N VAL A 72 -0.65 11.22 -2.36
CA VAL A 72 -1.63 11.02 -3.43
C VAL A 72 -2.81 11.97 -3.29
N PHE A 73 -3.24 12.30 -2.08
CA PHE A 73 -4.28 13.31 -1.90
C PHE A 73 -3.78 14.73 -2.24
N ASP A 74 -2.51 15.03 -1.94
CA ASP A 74 -1.89 16.29 -2.33
C ASP A 74 -1.83 16.49 -3.86
N ASP A 75 -1.52 15.43 -4.61
CA ASP A 75 -1.44 15.47 -6.09
C ASP A 75 -2.82 15.54 -6.77
N ILE A 76 -3.91 15.12 -6.11
CA ILE A 76 -5.28 15.15 -6.67
C ILE A 76 -6.06 16.41 -6.23
N GLY A 77 -5.51 17.22 -5.32
CA GLY A 77 -6.09 18.50 -4.91
C GLY A 77 -7.41 18.38 -4.15
N ILE A 78 -7.59 17.32 -3.36
CA ILE A 78 -8.73 17.13 -2.45
C ILE A 78 -8.30 17.43 -1.02
#